data_AF-A0A197JGD9-F1
#
_entry.id   AF-A0A197JGD9-F1
#
_cell.length_a   1.000
_cell.length_b   1.000
_cell.length_c   1.000
_cell.angle_alpha   90.00
_cell.angle_beta   90.00
_cell.angle_gamma   90.00
#
_symmetry.space_group_name_H-M   'P 1'
#
loop_
_entity.id
_entity.type
_entity.pdbx_description
1 polymer ?
#
loop_
_entity_poly.entity_id
_entity_poly.type
_entity_poly.pdbx_seq_one_letter_code
_entity_poly.pdbx_strand_id
1 'polypeptide(L)'
;MLSSTSSIVQLAKAPFKRAQRGLFGGKQIQFGNNVPFSKTKTRRTWLPNVQTKRLFSETLNDWIRLNMTTSVIRTVDKKGGLDRYLLETRD
;
A
#
# COMPACT_ATOMS: atom_id res chain seq x y z
N MET A 1 10.92 0.17 -25.65
CA MET A 1 11.39 -0.48 -24.41
C MET A 1 12.22 0.48 -23.54
N LEU A 2 11.72 1.65 -23.15
CA LEU A 2 12.32 2.48 -22.09
C LEU A 2 11.24 3.41 -21.53
N SER A 3 10.64 3.06 -20.39
CA SER A 3 9.80 3.99 -19.61
C SER A 3 9.87 3.70 -18.10
N SER A 4 11.01 3.20 -17.60
CA SER A 4 11.14 2.81 -16.18
C SER A 4 11.72 3.91 -15.28
N THR A 5 12.32 4.96 -15.82
CA THR A 5 12.95 6.02 -15.01
C THR A 5 11.97 7.11 -14.56
N SER A 6 10.76 7.15 -15.11
CA SER A 6 9.72 8.14 -14.77
C SER A 6 9.01 7.85 -13.44
N SER A 7 9.02 6.60 -12.95
CA SER A 7 8.22 6.15 -11.81
C SER A 7 8.82 6.49 -10.44
N ILE A 8 10.14 6.35 -10.28
CA ILE A 8 10.84 6.59 -9.00
C ILE A 8 10.74 8.08 -8.59
N VAL A 9 10.89 9.00 -9.56
CA VAL A 9 10.77 10.45 -9.32
C VAL A 9 9.33 10.84 -8.98
N GLN A 10 8.33 10.20 -9.62
CA GLN A 10 6.91 10.41 -9.28
C GLN A 10 6.56 9.89 -7.88
N LEU A 11 7.12 8.75 -7.46
CA LEU A 11 6.90 8.18 -6.14
C LEU A 11 7.41 9.11 -5.03
N ALA A 12 8.61 9.67 -5.17
CA ALA A 12 9.22 10.56 -4.18
C ALA A 12 8.40 11.85 -3.92
N LYS A 13 7.59 12.27 -4.90
CA LYS A 13 6.74 13.48 -4.84
C LYS A 13 5.33 13.21 -4.30
N ALA A 14 4.96 11.95 -4.07
CA ALA A 14 3.63 11.59 -3.60
C ALA A 14 3.38 12.06 -2.14
N PRO A 15 2.16 12.55 -1.81
CA PRO A 15 1.87 13.10 -0.49
C PRO A 15 1.90 12.02 0.62
N PHE A 16 1.72 10.76 0.26
CA PHE A 16 1.62 9.65 1.22
C PHE A 16 2.95 8.92 1.43
N LYS A 17 3.90 9.58 2.13
CA LYS A 17 5.24 9.03 2.41
C LYS A 17 5.23 7.67 3.13
N ARG A 18 4.19 7.38 3.93
CA ARG A 18 4.05 6.08 4.61
C ARG A 18 3.91 4.92 3.61
N ALA A 19 3.28 5.14 2.45
CA ALA A 19 3.16 4.10 1.42
C ALA A 19 4.49 3.72 0.78
N GLN A 20 5.50 4.58 0.81
CA GLN A 20 6.83 4.29 0.26
C GLN A 20 7.62 3.28 1.11
N ARG A 21 7.24 3.11 2.39
CA ARG A 21 7.97 2.28 3.37
C ARG A 21 7.31 0.92 3.62
N GLY A 22 6.19 0.62 2.96
CA GLY A 22 5.42 -0.61 3.19
C GLY A 22 4.61 -1.00 1.96
N LEU A 23 3.89 -2.11 2.03
CA LEU A 23 3.12 -2.61 0.89
C LEU A 23 1.66 -2.15 0.98
N PHE A 24 1.33 -1.12 0.20
CA PHE A 24 0.00 -0.52 0.17
C PHE A 24 -0.83 -0.91 -1.05
N GLY A 25 -0.22 -1.52 -2.07
CA GLY A 25 -0.92 -1.97 -3.28
C GLY A 25 -1.66 -0.84 -3.99
N GLY A 26 -1.00 0.32 -4.15
CA GLY A 26 -1.56 1.50 -4.80
C GLY A 26 -2.57 2.29 -3.98
N LYS A 27 -2.95 1.84 -2.77
CA LYS A 27 -3.91 2.56 -1.93
C LYS A 27 -3.30 3.81 -1.33
N GLN A 28 -4.02 4.92 -1.48
CA GLN A 28 -3.65 6.22 -0.92
C GLN A 28 -4.67 6.71 0.09
N ILE A 29 -4.28 7.76 0.83
CA ILE A 29 -5.20 8.48 1.71
C ILE A 29 -6.20 9.24 0.84
N GLN A 30 -7.48 9.12 1.16
CA GLN A 30 -8.51 9.93 0.53
C GLN A 30 -8.90 11.09 1.47
N PHE A 31 -9.06 12.27 0.91
CA PHE A 31 -9.50 13.48 1.63
C PHE A 31 -10.90 13.89 1.16
N GLY A 32 -11.73 14.40 2.07
CA GLY A 32 -13.06 14.89 1.72
C GLY A 32 -13.81 15.45 2.91
N ASN A 33 -15.15 15.35 2.88
CA ASN A 33 -16.02 15.96 3.87
C ASN A 33 -16.98 14.94 4.49
N ASN A 34 -17.33 15.13 5.75
CA ASN A 34 -18.56 14.59 6.32
C ASN A 34 -19.71 15.54 5.98
N VAL A 35 -20.84 15.01 5.52
CA VAL A 35 -22.00 15.80 5.08
C VAL A 35 -23.21 15.36 5.93
N PRO A 36 -23.58 16.13 6.96
CA PRO A 36 -24.78 15.87 7.75
C PRO A 36 -26.04 16.38 7.02
N PHE A 37 -27.21 16.07 7.58
CA PHE A 37 -28.51 16.54 7.06
C PHE A 37 -28.60 18.07 6.94
N SER A 38 -27.99 18.81 7.88
CA SER A 38 -27.89 20.28 7.84
C SER A 38 -26.97 20.83 6.74
N LYS A 39 -26.28 19.95 5.98
CA LYS A 39 -25.34 20.27 4.89
C LYS A 39 -24.10 21.08 5.30
N THR A 40 -23.88 21.32 6.60
CA THR A 40 -22.64 21.92 7.11
C THR A 40 -21.50 20.91 7.01
N LYS A 41 -20.62 21.09 6.02
CA LYS A 41 -19.54 20.16 5.70
C LYS A 41 -18.37 20.30 6.68
N THR A 42 -17.87 19.17 7.21
CA THR A 42 -16.64 19.13 8.03
C THR A 42 -15.57 18.30 7.35
N ARG A 43 -14.30 18.71 7.41
CA ARG A 43 -13.19 17.99 6.76
C ARG A 43 -12.96 16.63 7.43
N ARG A 44 -12.76 15.59 6.64
CA ARG A 44 -12.37 14.25 7.11
C ARG A 44 -11.35 13.59 6.19
N THR A 45 -10.72 12.55 6.72
CA THR A 45 -9.71 11.75 6.05
C THR A 45 -10.09 10.28 6.14
N TRP A 46 -9.93 9.52 5.05
CA TRP A 46 -10.09 8.07 5.04
C TRP A 46 -8.72 7.42 4.86
N LEU A 47 -8.31 6.67 5.88
CA LEU A 47 -7.06 5.94 5.89
C LEU A 47 -7.27 4.50 5.40
N PRO A 48 -6.31 3.93 4.66
CA PRO A 48 -6.32 2.49 4.40
C PRO A 48 -6.13 1.71 5.71
N ASN A 49 -6.73 0.52 5.79
CA ASN A 49 -6.54 -0.38 6.94
C ASN A 49 -5.15 -1.04 6.87
N VAL A 50 -4.20 -0.51 7.64
CA VAL A 50 -2.80 -0.98 7.68
C VAL A 50 -2.56 -1.83 8.91
N GLN A 51 -1.89 -2.96 8.72
CA GLN A 51 -1.52 -3.91 9.77
C GLN A 51 -0.04 -4.24 9.66
N THR A 52 0.66 -4.31 10.78
CA THR A 52 2.05 -4.78 10.84
C THR A 52 2.02 -6.31 10.91
N LYS A 53 2.58 -6.99 9.91
CA LYS A 53 2.68 -8.45 9.89
C LYS A 53 4.10 -8.92 9.58
N ARG A 54 4.42 -10.10 10.09
CA ARG A 54 5.62 -10.86 9.72
C ARG A 54 5.23 -11.84 8.63
N LEU A 55 5.97 -11.82 7.52
CA LEU A 55 5.87 -12.82 6.47
C LEU A 55 7.21 -13.51 6.33
N PHE A 56 7.18 -14.82 6.12
CA PHE A 56 8.37 -15.58 5.81
C PHE A 56 8.68 -15.42 4.32
N SER A 57 9.93 -15.12 3.99
CA SER A 57 10.44 -15.15 2.62
C SER A 57 11.28 -16.41 2.46
N GLU A 58 10.90 -17.26 1.51
CA GLU A 58 11.64 -18.48 1.21
C GLU A 58 12.98 -18.16 0.56
N THR A 59 13.01 -17.09 -0.25
CA THR A 59 14.22 -16.64 -0.96
C THR A 59 15.28 -16.10 0.00
N LEU A 60 14.86 -15.35 1.03
CA LEU A 60 15.77 -14.79 2.04
C LEU A 60 15.96 -15.73 3.24
N ASN A 61 15.15 -16.79 3.36
CA ASN A 61 15.09 -17.70 4.49
C ASN A 61 14.94 -16.99 5.86
N ASP A 62 14.18 -15.88 5.88
CA ASP A 62 14.00 -15.04 7.07
C ASP A 62 12.58 -14.43 7.13
N TRP A 63 12.22 -13.96 8.32
CA TRP A 63 10.95 -13.31 8.63
C TRP A 63 11.03 -11.79 8.49
N ILE A 64 10.37 -11.26 7.47
CA ILE A 64 10.35 -9.83 7.19
C ILE A 64 9.14 -9.18 7.87
N ARG A 65 9.37 -8.10 8.62
CA ARG A 65 8.32 -7.27 9.24
C ARG A 65 7.94 -6.13 8.29
N LEU A 66 6.69 -6.10 7.85
CA LEU A 66 6.19 -5.08 6.93
C LEU A 66 4.87 -4.48 7.42
N ASN A 67 4.69 -3.18 7.13
CA ASN A 67 3.39 -2.53 7.23
C ASN A 67 2.64 -2.77 5.92
N MET A 68 1.49 -3.43 6.00
CA MET A 68 0.73 -3.84 4.81
C MET A 68 -0.74 -3.49 4.94
N THR A 69 -1.38 -3.16 3.84
CA THR A 69 -2.84 -3.01 3.82
C THR A 69 -3.51 -4.38 3.82
N THR A 70 -4.69 -4.52 4.45
CA THR A 70 -5.44 -5.80 4.49
C THR A 70 -5.72 -6.39 3.09
N SER A 71 -5.91 -5.55 2.07
CA SER A 71 -6.05 -6.03 0.69
C SER A 71 -4.78 -6.66 0.14
N VAL A 72 -3.61 -6.14 0.52
CA VAL A 72 -2.32 -6.70 0.12
C VAL A 72 -2.12 -8.03 0.83
N ILE A 73 -2.40 -8.11 2.13
CA ILE A 73 -2.34 -9.37 2.91
C ILE A 73 -3.15 -10.45 2.20
N ARG A 74 -4.42 -10.17 1.87
CA ARG A 74 -5.27 -11.11 1.13
C ARG A 74 -4.69 -11.52 -0.24
N THR A 75 -3.99 -10.61 -0.91
CA THR A 75 -3.40 -10.88 -2.23
C THR A 75 -2.14 -11.72 -2.12
N VAL A 76 -1.32 -11.49 -1.09
CA VAL A 76 -0.17 -12.32 -0.73
C VAL A 76 -0.62 -13.74 -0.43
N ASP A 77 -1.67 -13.90 0.38
CA ASP A 77 -2.25 -15.22 0.68
C ASP A 77 -2.78 -15.90 -0.59
N LYS A 78 -3.47 -15.15 -1.46
CA LYS A 78 -3.97 -15.67 -2.75
C LYS A 78 -2.86 -16.14 -3.69
N LYS A 79 -1.72 -15.44 -3.71
CA LYS A 79 -0.56 -15.83 -4.53
C LYS A 79 0.24 -16.96 -3.86
N GLY A 80 0.10 -17.16 -2.56
CA GLY A 80 0.78 -18.21 -1.82
C GLY A 80 2.18 -17.80 -1.35
N GLY A 81 2.38 -16.51 -1.04
CA GLY A 81 3.64 -16.05 -0.45
C GLY A 81 4.04 -14.63 -0.84
N LEU A 82 4.98 -14.06 -0.06
CA LEU A 82 5.52 -12.72 -0.31
C LEU A 82 6.32 -12.66 -1.61
N ASP A 83 7.20 -13.65 -1.82
CA ASP A 83 8.16 -13.64 -2.93
C ASP A 83 7.43 -13.69 -4.29
N ARG A 84 6.44 -14.59 -4.41
CA ARG A 84 5.60 -14.67 -5.60
C ARG A 84 4.76 -13.41 -5.81
N TYR A 85 4.29 -12.78 -4.73
CA TYR A 85 3.59 -11.51 -4.83
C TYR A 85 4.47 -10.44 -5.46
N LEU A 86 5.74 -10.33 -5.08
CA LEU A 86 6.67 -9.35 -5.62
C LEU A 86 6.99 -9.61 -7.09
N LEU A 87 7.17 -10.87 -7.49
CA LEU A 87 7.47 -11.24 -8.88
C LEU A 87 6.30 -10.98 -9.85
N GLU A 88 5.07 -11.22 -9.41
CA GLU A 88 3.89 -11.10 -10.27
C GLU A 88 3.27 -9.69 -10.29
N THR A 89 3.53 -8.87 -9.25
CA THR A 89 2.92 -7.55 -9.15
C THR A 89 3.75 -6.54 -9.92
N ARG A 90 3.09 -5.74 -10.75
CA ARG A 90 3.73 -4.64 -11.49
C ARG A 90 3.78 -3.38 -10.62
N ASP A 91 4.79 -2.55 -10.87
CA ASP A 91 4.99 -1.25 -10.22
C ASP A 91 3.86 -0.25 -10.50
#